data_AF-A0A8H7XTB4-F1
#
_entry.id   AF-A0A8H7XTB4-F1
#
_cell.length_a   1.000
_cell.length_b   1.000
_cell.length_c   1.000
_cell.angle_alpha   90.00
_cell.angle_beta   90.00
_cell.angle_gamma   90.00
#
_symmetry.space_group_name_H-M   'P 1'
#
loop_
_entity.id
_entity.type
_entity.pdbx_description
1 polymer ?
#
loop_
_entity_poly.entity_id
_entity_poly.type
_entity_poly.pdbx_seq_one_letter_code
_entity_poly.pdbx_strand_id
1 'polypeptide(L)'
;MAEISPIRQLTIASKGIINLRNPLLFVDNVIPFFASSITSLTIQCLAHVPVEIISSCVHLTSLAVSFTSLTGQSTIQSPGIPTKSKPLHHLQLTNFSYQNSRIALEVLLRPSSHVDLSRLQTLIVYADKSSYNIIKDLLKACSNALEEFALLSVGDSAWVQGNWENLNLQEMSRLRTFRFHPPFANGPARVVTRDPGSDKPWGAVTDYIPRS
;
A
#
# COMPACT_ATOMS: atom_id res chain seq x y z
N MET A 1 -4.47 13.73 37.67
CA MET A 1 -3.70 14.08 36.46
C MET A 1 -4.33 13.33 35.31
N ALA A 2 -4.78 14.00 34.26
CA ALA A 2 -5.33 13.32 33.09
C ALA A 2 -4.18 12.71 32.28
N GLU A 3 -4.18 11.38 32.12
CA GLU A 3 -3.24 10.70 31.23
C GLU A 3 -3.61 11.04 29.78
N ILE A 4 -2.73 11.78 29.09
CA ILE A 4 -2.89 12.04 27.68
C ILE A 4 -2.54 10.75 26.93
N SER A 5 -3.53 10.16 26.25
CA SER A 5 -3.31 8.98 25.43
C SER A 5 -2.37 9.29 24.26
N PRO A 6 -1.41 8.41 23.95
CA PRO A 6 -0.45 8.66 22.89
C PRO A 6 -1.12 8.66 21.51
N ILE A 7 -0.61 9.51 20.61
CA ILE A 7 -1.12 9.61 19.23
C ILE A 7 -0.82 8.30 18.51
N ARG A 8 -1.85 7.64 17.98
CA ARG A 8 -1.72 6.35 17.27
C ARG A 8 -1.80 6.47 15.76
N GLN A 9 -2.32 7.57 15.25
CA GLN A 9 -2.58 7.78 13.83
C GLN A 9 -1.90 9.08 13.39
N LEU A 10 -1.13 9.02 12.31
CA LEU A 10 -0.46 10.17 11.74
C LEU A 10 -0.85 10.31 10.27
N THR A 11 -1.33 11.49 9.89
CA THR A 11 -1.59 11.83 8.49
C THR A 11 -0.69 12.99 8.08
N ILE A 12 0.07 12.78 7.02
CA ILE A 12 0.97 13.77 6.43
C ILE A 12 0.49 14.01 5.01
N ALA A 13 -0.22 15.12 4.82
CA ALA A 13 -0.92 15.39 3.59
C ALA A 13 -0.71 16.84 3.14
N SER A 14 -0.83 17.04 1.83
CA SER A 14 -0.87 18.34 1.19
C SER A 14 -2.07 18.44 0.25
N LYS A 15 -2.55 19.66 0.00
CA LYS A 15 -3.65 19.94 -0.94
C LYS A 15 -3.28 19.63 -2.39
N GLY A 16 -1.99 19.59 -2.71
CA GLY A 16 -1.46 19.21 -4.02
C GLY A 16 -0.09 18.56 -3.86
N ILE A 17 0.44 17.98 -4.95
CA ILE A 17 1.74 17.30 -4.91
C ILE A 17 2.83 18.31 -4.59
N ILE A 18 3.47 18.18 -3.42
CA ILE A 18 4.56 19.06 -3.00
C ILE A 18 5.86 18.28 -2.83
N ASN A 19 6.97 18.92 -3.22
CA ASN A 19 8.31 18.45 -2.87
C ASN A 19 8.65 18.94 -1.47
N LEU A 20 9.01 18.01 -0.57
CA LEU A 20 9.55 18.37 0.73
C LEU A 20 10.92 19.03 0.54
N ARG A 21 11.04 20.33 0.86
CA ARG A 21 12.31 21.07 0.71
C ARG A 21 13.46 20.46 1.51
N ASN A 22 13.17 19.92 2.69
CA ASN A 22 14.14 19.25 3.58
C ASN A 22 13.51 17.99 4.19
N PRO A 23 13.47 16.87 3.45
CA PRO A 23 12.78 15.67 3.90
C PRO A 23 13.42 15.04 5.14
N LEU A 24 14.75 15.13 5.27
CA LEU A 24 15.50 14.60 6.40
C LEU A 24 15.23 15.35 7.70
N LEU A 25 15.13 16.69 7.66
CA LEU A 25 14.79 17.48 8.84
C LEU A 25 13.40 17.12 9.40
N PHE A 26 12.48 16.71 8.54
CA PHE A 26 11.17 16.24 8.97
C PHE A 26 11.27 14.90 9.72
N VAL A 27 12.05 13.96 9.19
CA VAL A 27 12.28 12.64 9.79
C VAL A 27 13.10 12.75 11.09
N ASP A 28 14.06 13.65 11.16
CA ASP A 28 14.97 13.75 12.31
C ASP A 28 14.39 14.57 13.47
N ASN A 29 13.52 15.55 13.19
CA ASN A 29 13.01 16.46 14.24
C ASN A 29 11.56 16.20 14.65
N VAL A 30 10.70 15.67 13.78
CA VAL A 30 9.25 15.56 14.08
C VAL A 30 8.86 14.12 14.40
N ILE A 31 9.34 13.17 13.60
CA ILE A 31 8.98 11.75 13.71
C ILE A 31 9.39 11.12 15.05
N PRO A 32 10.58 11.36 15.64
CA PRO A 32 11.03 10.62 16.82
C PRO A 32 10.11 10.76 18.04
N PHE A 33 9.39 11.88 18.15
CA PHE A 33 8.51 12.15 19.28
C PHE A 33 7.24 11.28 19.30
N PHE A 34 6.75 10.88 18.13
CA PHE A 34 5.49 10.14 18.03
C PHE A 34 5.65 8.74 17.44
N ALA A 35 6.80 8.46 16.80
CA ALA A 35 7.06 7.25 16.04
C ALA A 35 6.81 5.95 16.81
N SER A 36 7.17 5.91 18.10
CA SER A 36 6.97 4.73 18.97
C SER A 36 5.51 4.49 19.35
N SER A 37 4.60 5.42 19.08
CA SER A 37 3.16 5.24 19.31
C SER A 37 2.32 5.12 18.04
N ILE A 38 2.89 5.49 16.88
CA ILE A 38 2.16 5.42 15.61
C ILE A 38 1.95 3.96 15.20
N THR A 39 0.68 3.63 14.98
CA THR A 39 0.21 2.33 14.46
C THR A 39 -0.41 2.46 13.07
N SER A 40 -0.84 3.68 12.68
CA SER A 40 -1.35 3.98 11.34
C SER A 40 -0.72 5.24 10.77
N LEU A 41 -0.21 5.16 9.54
CA LEU A 41 0.44 6.26 8.83
C LEU A 41 -0.23 6.46 7.47
N THR A 42 -0.68 7.68 7.20
CA THR A 42 -1.20 8.09 5.90
C THR A 42 -0.28 9.16 5.32
N ILE A 43 0.22 8.95 4.10
CA ILE A 43 1.05 9.89 3.35
C ILE A 43 0.32 10.23 2.06
N GLN A 44 0.08 11.52 1.81
CA GLN A 44 -0.73 11.95 0.68
C GLN A 44 -0.16 13.18 -0.01
N CYS A 45 -0.08 13.14 -1.35
CA CYS A 45 0.31 14.28 -2.19
C CYS A 45 1.71 14.84 -1.83
N LEU A 46 2.65 13.96 -1.52
CA LEU A 46 4.03 14.32 -1.19
C LEU A 46 5.00 13.59 -2.12
N ALA A 47 5.95 14.33 -2.68
CA ALA A 47 7.03 13.75 -3.48
C ALA A 47 8.34 13.73 -2.70
N HIS A 48 9.18 12.75 -3.00
CA HIS A 48 10.50 12.53 -2.41
C HIS A 48 10.47 12.33 -0.88
N VAL A 49 9.51 11.55 -0.40
CA VAL A 49 9.40 11.23 1.02
C VAL A 49 10.40 10.12 1.38
N PRO A 50 11.29 10.30 2.38
CA PRO A 50 12.23 9.26 2.78
C PRO A 50 11.49 8.06 3.33
N VAL A 51 11.83 6.84 2.89
CA VAL A 51 11.24 5.60 3.41
C VAL A 51 11.46 5.44 4.92
N GLU A 52 12.48 6.11 5.46
CA GLU A 52 12.80 6.20 6.88
C GLU A 52 11.66 6.73 7.74
N ILE A 53 10.73 7.50 7.16
CA ILE A 53 9.53 7.94 7.85
C ILE A 53 8.63 6.76 8.25
N ILE A 54 8.59 5.73 7.40
CA ILE A 54 7.79 4.52 7.58
C ILE A 54 8.51 3.60 8.56
N SER A 55 9.80 3.34 8.34
CA SER A 55 10.58 2.43 9.19
C SER A 55 10.89 2.98 10.58
N SER A 56 10.79 4.30 10.78
CA SER A 56 10.88 4.90 12.12
C SER A 56 9.67 4.56 12.99
N CYS A 57 8.49 4.34 12.41
CA CYS A 57 7.28 3.98 13.12
C CYS A 57 7.28 2.48 13.47
N VAL A 58 8.05 2.07 14.48
CA VAL A 58 8.32 0.65 14.80
C VAL A 58 7.07 -0.21 15.11
N HIS A 59 5.95 0.40 15.48
CA HIS A 59 4.66 -0.27 15.73
C HIS A 59 3.64 -0.08 14.61
N LEU A 60 4.07 0.41 13.44
CA LEU A 60 3.20 0.66 12.31
C LEU A 60 2.62 -0.66 11.78
N THR A 61 1.30 -0.73 11.75
CA THR A 61 0.54 -1.88 11.24
C THR A 61 -0.33 -1.52 10.04
N SER A 62 -0.64 -0.23 9.87
CA SER A 62 -1.46 0.29 8.79
C SER A 62 -0.73 1.40 8.04
N LEU A 63 -0.62 1.27 6.72
CA LEU A 63 0.02 2.26 5.86
C LEU A 63 -0.91 2.62 4.69
N ALA A 64 -1.11 3.92 4.45
CA ALA A 64 -1.78 4.43 3.27
C ALA A 64 -0.87 5.41 2.52
N VAL A 65 -0.65 5.17 1.22
CA VAL A 65 0.11 6.05 0.34
C VAL A 65 -0.74 6.46 -0.86
N SER A 66 -0.91 7.77 -1.08
CA SER A 66 -1.76 8.30 -2.15
C SER A 66 -1.10 9.49 -2.84
N PHE A 67 -0.89 9.41 -4.17
CA PHE A 67 -0.17 10.42 -4.94
C PHE A 67 1.20 10.77 -4.32
N THR A 68 1.93 9.74 -3.88
CA THR A 68 3.19 9.87 -3.15
C THR A 68 4.34 9.17 -3.87
N SER A 69 5.53 9.76 -3.85
CA SER A 69 6.77 9.09 -4.22
C SER A 69 7.70 8.98 -3.01
N LEU A 70 8.20 7.76 -2.76
CA LEU A 70 9.22 7.54 -1.74
C LEU A 70 10.62 7.61 -2.37
N THR A 71 11.60 8.00 -1.57
CA THR A 71 13.02 7.82 -1.86
C THR A 71 13.54 6.69 -1.00
N GLY A 72 14.36 5.81 -1.59
CA GLY A 72 15.10 4.79 -0.83
C GLY A 72 16.11 5.44 0.13
N GLN A 73 16.71 4.62 1.00
CA GLN A 73 17.68 5.09 1.99
C GLN A 73 18.65 6.10 1.39
N SER A 74 18.73 7.27 2.02
CA SER A 74 19.55 8.39 1.55
C SER A 74 20.97 7.92 1.24
N THR A 75 21.29 7.78 -0.04
CA THR A 75 22.68 7.78 -0.54
C THR A 75 23.27 9.18 -0.52
N ILE A 76 22.53 10.21 -0.09
CA ILE A 76 23.07 11.52 0.25
C ILE A 76 23.77 11.38 1.60
N GLN A 77 24.88 10.66 1.56
CA GLN A 77 25.91 10.64 2.58
C GLN A 77 26.54 12.03 2.55
N SER A 78 26.25 12.86 3.55
CA SER A 78 27.27 13.81 3.97
C SER A 78 28.44 12.98 4.50
N PRO A 79 29.64 13.06 3.89
CA PRO A 79 30.77 12.26 4.32
C PRO A 79 31.19 12.77 5.71
N GLY A 80 30.86 12.03 6.77
CA GLY A 80 31.38 12.33 8.11
C GLY A 80 30.47 12.07 9.31
N ILE A 81 29.18 11.74 9.12
CA ILE A 81 28.31 11.41 10.27
C ILE A 81 28.15 9.89 10.36
N PRO A 82 28.77 9.21 11.35
CA PRO A 82 28.55 7.80 11.57
C PRO A 82 27.08 7.60 11.95
N THR A 83 26.32 7.00 11.03
CA THR A 83 24.95 6.57 11.31
C THR A 83 25.05 5.51 12.40
N LYS A 84 24.56 5.84 13.61
CA LYS A 84 24.18 4.82 14.59
C LYS A 84 23.27 3.85 13.82
N SER A 85 23.75 2.63 13.58
CA SER A 85 22.98 1.57 12.97
C SER A 85 21.76 1.32 13.87
N LYS A 86 20.65 1.98 13.56
CA LYS A 86 19.39 1.68 14.23
C LYS A 86 19.11 0.19 13.99
N PRO A 87 18.75 -0.58 15.03
CA PRO A 87 18.41 -1.98 14.86
C PRO A 87 17.37 -2.10 13.74
N LEU A 88 17.65 -2.98 12.79
CA LEU A 88 16.80 -3.22 11.63
C LEU A 88 15.55 -3.95 12.10
N HIS A 89 14.52 -3.19 12.49
CA HIS A 89 13.22 -3.76 12.80
C HIS A 89 12.47 -3.99 11.49
N HIS A 90 12.07 -5.25 11.26
CA HIS A 90 11.16 -5.59 10.17
C HIS A 90 9.77 -5.08 10.52
N LEU A 91 9.30 -4.10 9.76
CA LEU A 91 7.97 -3.54 9.95
C LEU A 91 6.92 -4.51 9.42
N GLN A 92 6.01 -4.97 10.28
CA GLN A 92 4.96 -5.92 9.89
C GLN A 92 3.65 -5.19 9.61
N LEU A 93 3.38 -4.93 8.33
CA LEU A 93 2.12 -4.33 7.92
C LEU A 93 1.01 -5.39 7.87
N THR A 94 -0.14 -5.04 8.41
CA THR A 94 -1.39 -5.82 8.31
C THR A 94 -2.38 -5.16 7.36
N ASN A 95 -2.33 -3.83 7.22
CA ASN A 95 -3.21 -3.07 6.33
C ASN A 95 -2.37 -2.17 5.42
N PHE A 96 -2.64 -2.22 4.13
CA PHE A 96 -1.96 -1.37 3.15
C PHE A 96 -2.93 -0.84 2.10
N SER A 97 -2.90 0.47 1.88
CA SER A 97 -3.65 1.15 0.84
C SER A 97 -2.72 1.94 -0.07
N TYR A 98 -2.88 1.75 -1.37
CA TYR A 98 -2.04 2.33 -2.40
C TYR A 98 -2.88 3.05 -3.47
N GLN A 99 -2.55 4.30 -3.78
CA GLN A 99 -3.14 5.03 -4.90
C GLN A 99 -2.11 5.88 -5.65
N ASN A 100 -1.95 5.62 -6.96
CA ASN A 100 -1.09 6.40 -7.87
C ASN A 100 0.27 6.79 -7.24
N SER A 101 0.95 5.81 -6.65
CA SER A 101 2.17 6.02 -5.85
C SER A 101 3.26 5.04 -6.27
N ARG A 102 3.36 4.73 -7.58
CA ARG A 102 4.13 3.58 -8.09
C ARG A 102 5.56 3.52 -7.54
N ILE A 103 6.25 4.66 -7.52
CA ILE A 103 7.62 4.77 -6.99
C ILE A 103 7.66 4.42 -5.50
N ALA A 104 6.65 4.81 -4.71
CA ALA A 104 6.53 4.40 -3.32
C ALA A 104 6.46 2.87 -3.19
N LEU A 105 5.65 2.22 -4.02
CA LEU A 105 5.51 0.77 -4.01
C LEU A 105 6.81 0.07 -4.45
N GLU A 106 7.50 0.59 -5.47
CA GLU A 106 8.81 0.10 -5.91
C GLU A 106 9.85 0.19 -4.81
N VAL A 107 9.80 1.23 -3.97
CA VAL A 107 10.70 1.36 -2.82
C VAL A 107 10.32 0.40 -1.70
N LEU A 108 9.03 0.25 -1.38
CA LEU A 108 8.56 -0.64 -0.32
C LEU A 108 8.86 -2.12 -0.59
N LEU A 109 8.79 -2.56 -1.85
CA LEU A 109 9.07 -3.94 -2.24
C LEU A 109 10.57 -4.28 -2.28
N ARG A 110 11.47 -3.29 -2.12
CA ARG A 110 12.92 -3.57 -2.07
C ARG A 110 13.28 -4.22 -0.74
N PRO A 111 14.23 -5.17 -0.72
CA PRO A 111 14.74 -5.75 0.52
C PRO A 111 15.28 -4.71 1.52
N SER A 112 15.79 -3.58 1.02
CA SER A 112 16.32 -2.47 1.84
C SER A 112 15.26 -1.57 2.46
N SER A 113 13.96 -1.78 2.18
CA SER A 113 12.88 -1.00 2.80
C SER A 113 12.64 -1.40 4.25
N HIS A 114 13.03 -2.62 4.63
CA HIS A 114 12.73 -3.26 5.91
C HIS A 114 11.22 -3.37 6.21
N VAL A 115 10.38 -3.32 5.17
CA VAL A 115 8.93 -3.53 5.28
C VAL A 115 8.61 -4.97 4.90
N ASP A 116 8.09 -5.72 5.87
CA ASP A 116 7.60 -7.08 5.69
C ASP A 116 6.09 -7.07 5.38
N LEU A 117 5.75 -7.53 4.18
CA LEU A 117 4.38 -7.61 3.68
C LEU A 117 3.79 -9.02 3.80
N SER A 118 4.55 -9.98 4.34
CA SER A 118 4.11 -11.39 4.47
C SER A 118 2.94 -11.59 5.43
N ARG A 119 2.66 -10.59 6.28
CA ARG A 119 1.55 -10.57 7.24
C ARG A 119 0.39 -9.67 6.82
N LEU A 120 0.41 -9.16 5.59
CA LEU A 120 -0.61 -8.23 5.11
C LEU A 120 -1.94 -8.96 4.96
N GLN A 121 -2.95 -8.51 5.72
CA GLN A 121 -4.31 -9.06 5.73
C GLN A 121 -5.24 -8.27 4.83
N THR A 122 -5.10 -6.94 4.80
CA THR A 122 -5.94 -6.05 4.01
C THR A 122 -5.09 -5.30 3.00
N LEU A 123 -5.45 -5.42 1.72
CA LEU A 123 -4.81 -4.70 0.62
C LEU A 123 -5.85 -3.94 -0.20
N ILE A 124 -5.70 -2.62 -0.29
CA ILE A 124 -6.52 -1.76 -1.14
C ILE A 124 -5.61 -1.13 -2.20
N VAL A 125 -5.89 -1.39 -3.47
CA VAL A 125 -5.07 -0.95 -4.59
C VAL A 125 -5.93 -0.18 -5.56
N TYR A 126 -5.57 1.08 -5.77
CA TYR A 126 -6.10 1.90 -6.84
C TYR A 126 -5.17 1.78 -8.04
N ALA A 127 -5.50 0.88 -8.96
CA ALA A 127 -4.64 0.49 -10.07
C ALA A 127 -4.74 1.47 -11.24
N ASP A 128 -3.57 1.72 -11.85
CA ASP A 128 -3.41 2.36 -13.15
C ASP A 128 -2.65 1.41 -14.10
N LYS A 129 -2.59 1.75 -15.39
CA LYS A 129 -1.90 0.95 -16.42
C LYS A 129 -0.44 0.68 -16.08
N SER A 130 0.23 1.62 -15.41
CA SER A 130 1.66 1.55 -15.12
C SER A 130 1.99 0.73 -13.87
N SER A 131 0.98 0.45 -13.04
CA SER A 131 1.13 -0.21 -11.74
C SER A 131 0.85 -1.72 -11.79
N TYR A 132 0.41 -2.27 -12.92
CA TYR A 132 -0.02 -3.67 -13.01
C TYR A 132 1.05 -4.68 -12.55
N ASN A 133 2.26 -4.64 -13.14
CA ASN A 133 3.31 -5.60 -12.81
C ASN A 133 3.70 -5.54 -11.33
N ILE A 134 3.78 -4.33 -10.78
CA ILE A 134 4.17 -4.16 -9.39
C ILE A 134 3.08 -4.58 -8.40
N ILE A 135 1.81 -4.47 -8.78
CA ILE A 135 0.69 -5.02 -8.00
C ILE A 135 0.77 -6.55 -7.97
N LYS A 136 1.19 -7.20 -9.07
CA LYS A 136 1.42 -8.66 -9.04
C LYS A 136 2.52 -9.05 -8.07
N ASP A 137 3.63 -8.30 -8.07
CA ASP A 137 4.74 -8.56 -7.14
C ASP A 137 4.32 -8.34 -5.69
N LEU A 138 3.52 -7.29 -5.43
CA LEU A 138 2.90 -7.04 -4.13
C LEU A 138 2.00 -8.20 -3.70
N LEU A 139 1.14 -8.71 -4.58
CA LEU A 139 0.24 -9.83 -4.28
C LEU A 139 1.00 -11.12 -3.99
N LYS A 140 2.10 -11.39 -4.71
CA LYS A 140 2.98 -12.53 -4.39
C LYS A 140 3.60 -12.40 -3.00
N ALA A 141 3.95 -11.19 -2.58
CA ALA A 141 4.56 -10.96 -1.27
C ALA A 141 3.59 -11.20 -0.10
N CYS A 142 2.27 -11.05 -0.31
CA CYS A 142 1.26 -11.19 0.74
C CYS A 142 0.26 -12.35 0.56
N SER A 143 0.38 -13.15 -0.50
CA SER A 143 -0.64 -14.15 -0.91
C SER A 143 -1.10 -15.08 0.22
N ASN A 144 -0.18 -15.52 1.08
CA ASN A 144 -0.47 -16.47 2.16
C ASN A 144 -1.21 -15.88 3.36
N ALA A 145 -1.22 -14.55 3.52
CA ALA A 145 -1.83 -13.85 4.66
C ALA A 145 -3.05 -13.01 4.29
N LEU A 146 -3.25 -12.72 3.01
CA LEU A 146 -4.27 -11.80 2.54
C LEU A 146 -5.68 -12.34 2.78
N GLU A 147 -6.48 -11.59 3.54
CA GLU A 147 -7.87 -11.90 3.87
C GLU A 147 -8.84 -11.00 3.10
N GLU A 148 -8.45 -9.74 2.86
CA GLU A 148 -9.23 -8.75 2.12
C GLU A 148 -8.40 -8.11 1.01
N PHE A 149 -8.90 -8.17 -0.22
CA PHE A 149 -8.30 -7.52 -1.38
C PHE A 149 -9.33 -6.64 -2.09
N ALA A 150 -9.04 -5.35 -2.23
CA ALA A 150 -9.83 -4.42 -3.03
C ALA A 150 -8.98 -3.88 -4.18
N LEU A 151 -9.43 -4.15 -5.41
CA LEU A 151 -8.84 -3.61 -6.63
C LEU A 151 -9.79 -2.57 -7.22
N LEU A 152 -9.35 -1.31 -7.19
CA LEU A 152 -10.13 -0.12 -7.56
C LEU A 152 -9.52 0.54 -8.80
N SER A 153 -10.36 1.01 -9.71
CA SER A 153 -9.92 1.80 -10.86
C SER A 153 -9.80 3.28 -10.56
N VAL A 154 -8.76 3.93 -11.11
CA VAL A 154 -8.66 5.41 -11.16
C VAL A 154 -8.91 5.97 -12.57
N GLY A 155 -9.30 5.15 -13.55
CA GLY A 155 -9.65 5.65 -14.89
C GLY A 155 -10.09 4.60 -15.91
N ASP A 156 -10.81 5.05 -16.93
CA ASP A 156 -11.52 4.20 -17.91
C ASP A 156 -10.61 3.32 -18.78
N SER A 157 -9.38 3.75 -19.03
CA SER A 157 -8.47 3.09 -19.99
C SER A 157 -7.45 2.15 -19.35
N ALA A 158 -7.24 2.21 -18.03
CA ALA A 158 -6.22 1.41 -17.35
C ALA A 158 -6.56 -0.09 -17.30
N TRP A 159 -7.85 -0.41 -17.39
CA TRP A 159 -8.36 -1.77 -17.21
C TRP A 159 -8.42 -2.58 -18.48
N VAL A 160 -8.75 -1.94 -19.60
CA VAL A 160 -8.90 -2.61 -20.91
C VAL A 160 -7.58 -3.21 -21.40
N GLN A 161 -6.44 -2.76 -20.87
CA GLN A 161 -5.11 -3.20 -21.29
C GLN A 161 -4.33 -3.97 -20.21
N GLY A 162 -4.82 -3.99 -18.96
CA GLY A 162 -4.22 -4.79 -17.90
C GLY A 162 -4.64 -6.25 -18.08
N ASN A 163 -3.70 -7.15 -18.39
CA ASN A 163 -3.97 -8.58 -18.47
C ASN A 163 -4.19 -9.19 -17.07
N TRP A 164 -5.25 -8.77 -16.38
CA TRP A 164 -5.62 -9.24 -15.05
C TRP A 164 -6.11 -10.70 -15.04
N GLU A 165 -6.29 -11.31 -16.21
CA GLU A 165 -6.68 -12.72 -16.39
C GLU A 165 -5.71 -13.70 -15.69
N ASN A 166 -4.47 -13.26 -15.45
CA ASN A 166 -3.43 -14.02 -14.75
C ASN A 166 -3.26 -13.65 -13.27
N LEU A 167 -4.26 -13.04 -12.63
CA LEU A 167 -4.31 -12.93 -11.17
C LEU A 167 -4.64 -14.32 -10.60
N ASN A 168 -3.63 -15.01 -10.07
CA ASN A 168 -3.85 -16.31 -9.46
C ASN A 168 -4.45 -16.17 -8.06
N LEU A 169 -5.74 -15.87 -7.98
CA LEU A 169 -6.47 -15.81 -6.71
C LEU A 169 -6.45 -17.15 -5.96
N GLN A 170 -6.14 -18.27 -6.62
CA GLN A 170 -6.04 -19.58 -5.98
C GLN A 170 -4.86 -19.67 -5.00
N GLU A 171 -3.80 -18.88 -5.22
CA GLU A 171 -2.68 -18.79 -4.27
C GLU A 171 -3.07 -18.06 -2.97
N MET A 172 -4.17 -17.30 -2.99
CA MET A 172 -4.65 -16.52 -1.84
C MET A 172 -5.61 -17.36 -0.99
N SER A 173 -5.10 -18.44 -0.41
CA SER A 173 -5.90 -19.44 0.34
C SER A 173 -6.71 -18.86 1.50
N ARG A 174 -6.30 -17.70 2.04
CA ARG A 174 -6.98 -17.01 3.14
C ARG A 174 -7.95 -15.92 2.69
N LEU A 175 -8.06 -15.65 1.40
CA LEU A 175 -8.87 -14.57 0.88
C LEU A 175 -10.36 -14.84 1.14
N ARG A 176 -10.96 -13.96 1.94
CA ARG A 176 -12.38 -13.99 2.31
C ARG A 176 -13.18 -12.96 1.53
N THR A 177 -12.58 -11.79 1.33
CA THR A 177 -13.23 -10.65 0.70
C THR A 177 -12.43 -10.22 -0.52
N PHE A 178 -13.03 -10.30 -1.70
CA PHE A 178 -12.50 -9.69 -2.91
C PHE A 178 -13.46 -8.62 -3.40
N ARG A 179 -12.99 -7.37 -3.47
CA ARG A 179 -13.73 -6.24 -4.02
C ARG A 179 -13.09 -5.82 -5.31
N PHE A 180 -13.90 -5.74 -6.34
CA PHE A 180 -13.47 -5.39 -7.68
C PHE A 180 -14.32 -4.24 -8.18
N HIS A 181 -13.70 -3.08 -8.40
CA HIS A 181 -14.37 -1.90 -8.92
C HIS A 181 -13.75 -1.54 -10.28
N PRO A 182 -14.29 -2.10 -11.38
CA PRO A 182 -13.86 -1.70 -12.71
C PRO A 182 -14.24 -0.25 -12.96
N PRO A 183 -13.53 0.46 -13.84
CA PRO A 183 -13.97 1.77 -14.27
C PRO A 183 -15.31 1.59 -14.96
N PHE A 184 -16.26 2.45 -14.64
CA PHE A 184 -17.61 2.39 -15.17
C PHE A 184 -17.62 2.78 -16.66
N ALA A 185 -17.21 1.85 -17.53
CA ALA A 185 -17.69 1.83 -18.89
C ALA A 185 -19.02 1.04 -18.90
N ASN A 186 -20.13 1.72 -18.63
CA ASN A 186 -21.52 1.27 -18.90
C ASN A 186 -22.23 0.31 -17.92
N GLY A 187 -22.11 0.49 -16.59
CA GLY A 187 -23.12 -0.04 -15.64
C GLY A 187 -22.57 -0.61 -14.32
N PRO A 188 -23.42 -0.88 -13.31
CA PRO A 188 -22.99 -1.42 -12.03
C PRO A 188 -22.51 -2.87 -12.17
N ALA A 189 -21.24 -3.12 -11.88
CA ALA A 189 -20.70 -4.47 -11.72
C ALA A 189 -21.27 -5.12 -10.46
N ARG A 190 -21.72 -6.38 -10.56
CA ARG A 190 -22.12 -7.18 -9.40
C ARG A 190 -20.88 -7.75 -8.70
N VAL A 191 -20.79 -7.55 -7.39
CA VAL A 191 -19.79 -8.20 -6.53
C VAL A 191 -20.21 -9.65 -6.32
N VAL A 192 -19.34 -10.61 -6.64
CA VAL A 192 -19.58 -12.03 -6.35
C VAL A 192 -18.92 -12.36 -5.01
N THR A 193 -19.74 -12.52 -3.96
CA THR A 193 -19.31 -13.15 -2.71
C THR A 193 -19.26 -14.67 -2.88
N ARG A 194 -18.23 -15.33 -2.34
CA ARG A 194 -18.19 -16.79 -2.29
C ARG A 194 -19.36 -17.31 -1.45
N ASP A 195 -20.18 -18.21 -2.02
CA ASP A 195 -21.22 -18.89 -1.27
C ASP A 195 -20.58 -19.74 -0.14
N PRO A 196 -21.03 -19.58 1.12
CA PRO A 196 -20.57 -20.42 2.21
C PRO A 196 -20.88 -21.90 1.91
N GLY A 197 -19.84 -22.72 1.74
CA GLY A 197 -19.96 -24.16 1.45
C GLY A 197 -19.78 -24.57 -0.01
N SER A 198 -19.41 -23.65 -0.91
CA SER A 198 -19.11 -23.98 -2.31
C SER A 198 -17.65 -24.43 -2.51
N ASP A 199 -17.48 -25.58 -3.16
CA ASP A 199 -16.20 -26.12 -3.67
C ASP A 199 -15.76 -25.48 -4.99
N LYS A 200 -16.57 -24.58 -5.57
CA LYS A 200 -16.16 -23.89 -6.79
C LYS A 200 -15.03 -22.89 -6.49
N PRO A 201 -13.92 -22.90 -7.25
CA PRO A 201 -12.88 -21.90 -7.11
C PRO A 201 -13.44 -20.51 -7.46
N TRP A 202 -12.90 -19.48 -6.82
CA TRP A 202 -13.08 -18.10 -7.27
C TRP A 202 -12.76 -18.02 -8.76
N GLY A 203 -13.65 -17.46 -9.60
CA GLY A 203 -13.27 -17.12 -10.98
C GLY A 203 -14.22 -17.43 -12.14
N ALA A 204 -15.51 -17.71 -11.95
CA ALA A 204 -16.46 -17.65 -13.07
C ALA A 204 -17.19 -16.29 -13.08
N VAL A 205 -16.55 -15.27 -13.66
CA VAL A 205 -17.26 -14.05 -14.07
C VAL A 205 -18.13 -14.45 -15.27
N THR A 206 -19.38 -14.78 -14.99
CA THR A 206 -20.39 -15.05 -16.01
C THR A 206 -21.30 -13.83 -16.09
N ASP A 207 -21.54 -13.41 -17.32
CA ASP A 207 -22.51 -12.39 -17.74
C ASP A 207 -21.96 -10.98 -17.94
N TYR A 208 -21.50 -10.77 -19.18
CA TYR A 208 -21.55 -9.48 -19.85
C TYR A 208 -22.90 -9.37 -20.56
N ILE A 209 -23.75 -8.42 -20.16
CA ILE A 209 -24.93 -8.03 -20.96
C ILE A 209 -24.48 -6.88 -21.86
N PRO A 210 -24.22 -7.08 -23.16
CA PRO A 210 -24.07 -5.96 -24.07
C PRO A 210 -25.43 -5.24 -24.15
N ARG A 211 -25.45 -3.92 -23.90
CA ARG A 211 -26.58 -3.09 -24.31
C ARG A 211 -26.54 -2.98 -25.84
N SER A 212 -27.58 -3.52 -26.46
CA SER A 212 -27.99 -3.31 -27.86
C SER A 212 -28.18 -1.83 -28.18
#